data_AF-A0A0D2WAQ4-F1
#
_entry.id   AF-A0A0D2WAQ4-F1
#
_cell.length_a   1.000
_cell.length_b   1.000
_cell.length_c   1.000
_cell.angle_alpha   90.00
_cell.angle_beta   90.00
_cell.angle_gamma   90.00
#
_symmetry.space_group_name_H-M   'P 1'
#
loop_
_entity.id
_entity.type
_entity.pdbx_description
1 polymer ?
#
loop_
_entity_poly.entity_id
_entity_poly.type
_entity_poly.pdbx_seq_one_letter_code
_entity_poly.pdbx_strand_id
1 'polypeptide(L)'
;PNFLPCEAFLRILRRKVERISYLPIKLSEKYWDYIDDVVMSVLTRHSEMYYHLKVSAKGAAHNLVQKLREQSINRVKEIVEMEKLTGYTCNPDYMMEWNKLMKQQDHFINQISGTNMRPLPCSVDLQGLGEIQIEHLRKHSDVSILQQAFDLKMRMVAYWKIFKELMGPDGHGIKMMLVESPAIVAKREKLKNSIKVLKESKDSVAKIMDRIVAYDACLV
;
A
#
# COMPACT_ATOMS: atom_id res chain seq x y z
N PRO A 1 0.59 24.46 -5.68
CA PRO A 1 -0.73 24.74 -6.33
C PRO A 1 -1.51 23.41 -6.51
N ASN A 2 -2.77 23.37 -6.05
CA ASN A 2 -3.69 22.21 -5.97
C ASN A 2 -3.36 21.14 -4.92
N PHE A 3 -3.63 21.46 -3.64
CA PHE A 3 -3.49 20.54 -2.50
C PHE A 3 -4.71 19.63 -2.28
N LEU A 4 -5.90 20.06 -2.69
CA LEU A 4 -7.17 19.32 -2.53
C LEU A 4 -7.18 17.90 -3.16
N PRO A 5 -6.62 17.66 -4.37
CA PRO A 5 -6.62 16.33 -4.97
C PRO A 5 -5.78 15.31 -4.19
N CYS A 6 -4.70 15.76 -3.53
CA CYS A 6 -3.80 14.88 -2.81
C CYS A 6 -4.42 14.36 -1.51
N GLU A 7 -5.05 15.23 -0.73
CA GLU A 7 -5.70 14.83 0.51
C GLU A 7 -6.95 13.97 0.26
N ALA A 8 -7.76 14.34 -0.75
CA ALA A 8 -8.88 13.53 -1.19
C ALA A 8 -8.43 12.13 -1.66
N PHE A 9 -7.33 12.08 -2.43
CA PHE A 9 -6.70 10.82 -2.84
C PHE A 9 -6.28 9.97 -1.65
N LEU A 10 -5.51 10.53 -0.72
CA LEU A 10 -5.02 9.80 0.46
C LEU A 10 -6.18 9.27 1.31
N ARG A 11 -7.24 10.06 1.48
CA ARG A 11 -8.42 9.63 2.25
C ARG A 11 -9.17 8.48 1.58
N ILE A 12 -9.36 8.54 0.26
CA ILE A 12 -10.02 7.46 -0.50
C ILE A 12 -9.16 6.21 -0.51
N LEU A 13 -7.85 6.39 -0.72
CA LEU A 13 -6.88 5.32 -0.73
C LEU A 13 -6.86 4.58 0.61
N ARG A 14 -6.69 5.31 1.72
CA ARG A 14 -6.69 4.76 3.07
C ARG A 14 -7.95 3.92 3.33
N ARG A 15 -9.14 4.46 3.02
CA ARG A 15 -10.41 3.72 3.18
C ARG A 15 -10.46 2.42 2.39
N LYS A 16 -9.90 2.39 1.17
CA LYS A 16 -9.84 1.17 0.36
C LYS A 16 -8.84 0.17 0.92
N VAL A 17 -7.65 0.63 1.31
CA VAL A 17 -6.61 -0.21 1.94
C VAL A 17 -7.12 -0.82 3.25
N GLU A 18 -7.80 -0.05 4.08
CA GLU A 18 -8.45 -0.53 5.32
C GLU A 18 -9.48 -1.62 5.05
N ARG A 19 -10.30 -1.48 3.99
CA ARG A 19 -11.28 -2.52 3.63
C ARG A 19 -10.63 -3.84 3.23
N ILE A 20 -9.45 -3.81 2.62
CA ILE A 20 -8.74 -5.02 2.17
C ILE A 20 -7.66 -5.48 3.14
N SER A 21 -7.42 -4.77 4.25
CA SER A 21 -6.25 -4.98 5.12
C SER A 21 -6.21 -6.35 5.78
N TYR A 22 -7.37 -6.97 5.99
CA TYR A 22 -7.47 -8.30 6.57
C TYR A 22 -7.19 -9.44 5.56
N LEU A 23 -7.35 -9.19 4.26
CA LEU A 23 -7.23 -10.22 3.23
C LEU A 23 -5.82 -10.81 3.14
N PRO A 24 -4.73 -10.00 3.11
CA PRO A 24 -3.37 -10.54 3.12
C PRO A 24 -3.06 -11.38 4.35
N ILE A 25 -3.57 -10.98 5.53
CA ILE A 25 -3.36 -11.70 6.79
C ILE A 25 -4.04 -13.07 6.71
N LYS A 26 -5.33 -13.09 6.34
CA LYS A 26 -6.11 -14.34 6.20
C LYS A 26 -5.53 -15.29 5.15
N LEU A 27 -5.04 -14.73 4.03
CA LEU A 27 -4.36 -15.53 3.01
C LEU A 27 -3.08 -16.17 3.55
N SER A 28 -2.31 -15.41 4.33
CA SER A 28 -1.07 -15.90 4.95
C SER A 28 -1.34 -17.03 5.94
N GLU A 29 -2.39 -16.90 6.78
CA GLU A 29 -2.81 -17.95 7.70
C GLU A 29 -3.15 -19.25 6.96
N LYS A 30 -4.00 -19.16 5.93
CA LYS A 30 -4.39 -20.33 5.12
C LYS A 30 -3.21 -20.97 4.40
N TYR A 31 -2.26 -20.16 3.94
CA TYR A 31 -1.06 -20.65 3.29
C TYR A 31 -0.15 -21.40 4.27
N TRP A 32 -0.02 -20.91 5.50
CA TRP A 32 0.73 -21.59 6.56
C TRP A 32 0.06 -22.87 7.05
N ASP A 33 -1.28 -22.92 7.09
CA ASP A 33 -2.00 -24.17 7.37
C ASP A 33 -1.64 -25.25 6.34
N TYR A 34 -1.61 -24.89 5.06
CA TYR A 34 -1.19 -25.81 3.99
C TYR A 34 0.29 -26.24 4.13
N ILE A 35 1.20 -25.32 4.44
CA ILE A 35 2.62 -25.67 4.67
C ILE A 35 2.76 -26.63 5.85
N ASP A 36 2.08 -26.34 6.96
CA ASP A 36 2.14 -27.19 8.16
C ASP A 36 1.67 -28.61 7.82
N ASP A 37 0.53 -28.75 7.14
CA ASP A 37 -0.01 -30.04 6.71
C ASP A 37 0.97 -30.82 5.81
N VAL A 38 1.57 -30.15 4.81
CA VAL A 38 2.53 -30.78 3.89
C VAL A 38 3.81 -31.18 4.62
N VAL A 39 4.38 -30.31 5.44
CA VAL A 39 5.60 -30.59 6.19
C VAL A 39 5.38 -31.75 7.17
N MET A 40 4.28 -31.71 7.93
CA MET A 40 3.94 -32.76 8.89
C MET A 40 3.68 -34.11 8.21
N SER A 41 2.95 -34.13 7.11
CA SER A 41 2.63 -35.36 6.39
C SER A 41 3.87 -36.02 5.78
N VAL A 42 4.71 -35.26 5.08
CA VAL A 42 5.95 -35.74 4.48
C VAL A 42 6.90 -36.26 5.56
N LEU A 43 7.12 -35.48 6.62
CA LEU A 43 8.02 -35.86 7.71
C LEU A 43 7.53 -37.11 8.45
N THR A 44 6.22 -37.20 8.72
CA THR A 44 5.62 -38.36 9.38
C THR A 44 5.83 -39.61 8.54
N ARG A 45 5.54 -39.54 7.22
CA ARG A 45 5.66 -40.67 6.28
C ARG A 45 7.09 -41.20 6.17
N HIS A 46 8.08 -40.32 6.04
CA HIS A 46 9.47 -40.73 5.89
C HIS A 46 10.14 -41.20 7.19
N SER A 47 9.55 -40.89 8.35
CA SER A 47 10.06 -41.32 9.66
C SER A 47 9.26 -42.47 10.27
N GLU A 48 8.30 -43.08 9.55
CA GLU A 48 7.41 -44.13 10.06
C GLU A 48 8.16 -45.29 10.72
N MET A 49 9.29 -45.72 10.15
CA MET A 49 10.08 -46.86 10.64
C MET A 49 11.00 -46.51 11.82
N TYR A 50 11.16 -45.23 12.17
CA TYR A 50 12.12 -44.76 13.17
C TYR A 50 11.42 -43.91 14.25
N TYR A 51 10.91 -44.57 15.30
CA TYR A 51 10.10 -43.91 16.35
C TYR A 51 10.78 -42.68 16.99
N HIS A 52 12.02 -42.81 17.44
CA HIS A 52 12.74 -41.70 18.10
C HIS A 52 13.01 -40.53 17.13
N LEU A 53 13.35 -40.83 15.88
CA LEU A 53 13.52 -39.83 14.83
C LEU A 53 12.19 -39.14 14.52
N LYS A 54 11.10 -39.90 14.39
CA LYS A 54 9.75 -39.39 14.13
C LYS A 54 9.29 -38.39 15.19
N VAL A 55 9.39 -38.77 16.46
CA VAL A 55 8.95 -37.90 17.57
C VAL A 55 9.79 -36.63 17.64
N SER A 56 11.12 -36.77 17.58
CA SER A 56 12.05 -35.62 17.63
C SER A 56 11.89 -34.68 16.42
N ALA A 57 11.87 -35.25 15.20
CA ALA A 57 11.76 -34.47 13.97
C ALA A 57 10.39 -33.79 13.84
N LYS A 58 9.30 -34.44 14.29
CA LYS A 58 7.96 -33.81 14.31
C LYS A 58 7.94 -32.60 15.24
N GLY A 59 8.51 -32.73 16.45
CA GLY A 59 8.62 -31.61 17.38
C GLY A 59 9.46 -30.46 16.83
N ALA A 60 10.62 -30.77 16.26
CA ALA A 60 11.51 -29.77 15.66
C ALA A 60 10.85 -29.05 14.47
N ALA A 61 10.20 -29.80 13.57
CA ALA A 61 9.49 -29.22 12.43
C ALA A 61 8.32 -28.34 12.88
N HIS A 62 7.54 -28.77 13.87
CA HIS A 62 6.41 -28.00 14.35
C HIS A 62 6.86 -26.68 14.97
N ASN A 63 7.89 -26.71 15.81
CA ASN A 63 8.47 -25.51 16.40
C ASN A 63 9.00 -24.54 15.33
N LEU A 64 9.63 -25.06 14.27
CA LEU A 64 10.12 -24.24 13.16
C LEU A 64 8.98 -23.63 12.34
N VAL A 65 7.97 -24.42 11.98
CA VAL A 65 6.81 -23.96 11.20
C VAL A 65 6.05 -22.89 11.98
N GLN A 66 5.79 -23.09 13.27
CA GLN A 66 5.12 -22.10 14.12
C GLN A 66 5.93 -20.79 14.20
N LYS A 67 7.25 -20.88 14.42
CA LYS A 67 8.12 -19.70 14.45
C LYS A 67 8.10 -18.92 13.13
N LEU A 68 8.20 -19.62 11.99
CA LEU A 68 8.16 -18.96 10.68
C LEU A 68 6.77 -18.41 10.35
N ARG A 69 5.70 -19.10 10.75
CA ARG A 69 4.31 -18.64 10.63
C ARG A 69 4.09 -17.33 11.37
N GLU A 70 4.50 -17.26 12.63
CA GLU A 70 4.36 -16.04 13.45
C GLU A 70 5.14 -14.87 12.85
N GLN A 71 6.40 -15.09 12.47
CA GLN A 71 7.24 -14.06 11.84
C GLN A 71 6.60 -13.54 10.55
N SER A 72 6.09 -14.46 9.72
CA SER A 72 5.45 -14.14 8.45
C SER A 72 4.15 -13.33 8.64
N ILE A 73 3.27 -13.74 9.56
CA ILE A 73 2.01 -13.04 9.84
C ILE A 73 2.29 -11.63 10.40
N ASN A 74 3.21 -11.51 11.36
CA ASN A 74 3.57 -10.21 11.94
C ASN A 74 4.13 -9.27 10.87
N ARG A 75 4.94 -9.81 9.96
CA ARG A 75 5.49 -9.08 8.84
C ARG A 75 4.42 -8.60 7.87
N VAL A 76 3.45 -9.43 7.52
CA VAL A 76 2.31 -9.02 6.69
C VAL A 76 1.49 -7.92 7.36
N LYS A 77 1.28 -8.00 8.69
CA LYS A 77 0.64 -6.92 9.46
C LYS A 77 1.44 -5.62 9.36
N GLU A 78 2.76 -5.66 9.52
CA GLU A 78 3.61 -4.47 9.37
C GLU A 78 3.49 -3.84 7.98
N ILE A 79 3.52 -4.66 6.92
CA ILE A 79 3.38 -4.17 5.53
C ILE A 79 2.03 -3.47 5.37
N VAL A 80 0.96 -4.09 5.86
CA VAL A 80 -0.40 -3.52 5.81
C VAL A 80 -0.49 -2.19 6.57
N GLU A 81 0.09 -2.10 7.76
CA GLU A 81 0.09 -0.85 8.55
C GLU A 81 0.95 0.24 7.90
N MET A 82 2.12 -0.10 7.36
CA MET A 82 2.94 0.84 6.60
C MET A 82 2.20 1.37 5.35
N GLU A 83 1.36 0.53 4.75
CA GLU A 83 0.56 0.91 3.59
C GLU A 83 -0.61 1.83 3.94
N LYS A 84 -1.21 1.68 5.13
CA LYS A 84 -2.25 2.61 5.65
C LYS A 84 -1.71 4.00 5.97
N LEU A 85 -0.44 4.09 6.36
CA LEU A 85 0.20 5.31 6.86
C LEU A 85 0.93 6.13 5.78
N THR A 86 1.38 5.50 4.69
CA THR A 86 2.26 6.19 3.72
C THR A 86 1.54 6.93 2.59
N GLY A 87 2.01 8.15 2.30
CA GLY A 87 1.72 8.84 1.04
C GLY A 87 2.58 8.28 -0.08
N TYR A 88 1.96 7.57 -1.03
CA TYR A 88 2.64 6.79 -2.07
C TYR A 88 3.37 7.63 -3.14
N THR A 89 3.31 8.96 -3.04
CA THR A 89 3.82 9.92 -4.04
C THR A 89 5.35 9.96 -4.18
N CYS A 90 6.09 9.17 -3.40
CA CYS A 90 7.56 9.13 -3.44
C CYS A 90 8.15 7.89 -4.16
N ASN A 91 7.34 7.01 -4.74
CA ASN A 91 7.85 5.86 -5.51
C ASN A 91 8.12 6.28 -6.98
N PRO A 92 9.34 6.09 -7.53
CA PRO A 92 9.64 6.44 -8.93
C PRO A 92 8.80 5.66 -9.94
N ASP A 93 8.50 4.39 -9.70
CA ASP A 93 7.65 3.57 -10.57
C ASP A 93 6.22 4.10 -10.59
N TYR A 94 5.74 4.60 -9.44
CA TYR A 94 4.44 5.26 -9.32
C TYR A 94 4.40 6.55 -10.13
N MET A 95 5.43 7.38 -10.00
CA MET A 95 5.52 8.63 -10.75
C MET A 95 5.57 8.37 -12.26
N MET A 96 6.29 7.35 -12.69
CA MET A 96 6.37 6.95 -14.10
C MET A 96 5.00 6.53 -14.65
N GLU A 97 4.30 5.63 -13.95
CA GLU A 97 2.97 5.16 -14.37
C GLU A 97 1.92 6.27 -14.34
N TRP A 98 1.91 7.10 -13.29
CA TRP A 98 1.00 8.25 -13.21
C TRP A 98 1.28 9.24 -14.35
N ASN A 99 2.54 9.61 -14.61
CA ASN A 99 2.90 10.51 -15.70
C ASN A 99 2.46 9.96 -17.06
N LYS A 100 2.58 8.65 -17.29
CA LYS A 100 2.11 7.99 -18.51
C LYS A 100 0.61 8.12 -18.69
N LEU A 101 -0.17 7.89 -17.62
CA LEU A 101 -1.63 8.02 -17.65
C LEU A 101 -2.08 9.47 -17.83
N MET A 102 -1.37 10.43 -17.22
CA MET A 102 -1.70 11.85 -17.30
C MET A 102 -1.56 12.44 -18.70
N LYS A 103 -0.73 11.86 -19.59
CA LYS A 103 -0.64 12.28 -21.00
C LYS A 103 -1.96 12.15 -21.77
N GLN A 104 -2.91 11.36 -21.28
CA GLN A 104 -4.22 11.17 -21.91
C GLN A 104 -5.27 12.19 -21.45
N GLN A 105 -4.93 13.09 -20.52
CA GLN A 105 -5.90 14.03 -19.92
C GLN A 105 -6.51 14.97 -20.96
N ASP A 106 -5.70 15.58 -21.83
CA ASP A 106 -6.21 16.54 -22.83
C ASP A 106 -7.15 15.85 -23.82
N HIS A 107 -6.79 14.65 -24.27
CA HIS A 107 -7.63 13.82 -25.12
C HIS A 107 -8.99 13.52 -24.47
N PHE A 108 -8.98 13.13 -23.19
CA PHE A 108 -10.19 12.85 -22.43
C PHE A 108 -11.09 14.09 -22.28
N ILE A 109 -10.51 15.24 -21.92
CA ILE A 109 -11.26 16.49 -21.75
C ILE A 109 -11.85 16.96 -23.09
N ASN A 110 -11.09 16.88 -24.18
CA ASN A 110 -11.56 17.27 -25.51
C ASN A 110 -12.73 16.42 -26.01
N GLN A 111 -12.77 15.12 -25.68
CA GLN A 111 -13.89 14.24 -26.04
C GLN A 111 -15.18 14.51 -25.25
N ILE A 112 -15.07 15.07 -24.04
CA ILE A 112 -16.22 15.49 -23.24
C ILE A 112 -16.73 16.86 -23.70
N SER A 113 -15.82 17.81 -23.90
CA SER A 113 -16.11 19.20 -24.28
C SER A 113 -16.38 19.40 -25.77
N GLY A 114 -16.29 18.34 -26.58
CA GLY A 114 -16.33 18.40 -28.05
C GLY A 114 -17.51 19.20 -28.60
N THR A 115 -17.24 20.46 -28.96
CA THR A 115 -18.19 21.39 -29.58
C THR A 115 -18.44 21.11 -31.06
N ASN A 116 -17.56 20.35 -31.73
CA ASN A 116 -17.51 20.27 -33.20
C ASN A 116 -17.62 18.85 -33.80
N MET A 117 -17.80 17.78 -33.00
CA MET A 117 -18.01 16.42 -33.52
C MET A 117 -19.44 15.94 -33.25
N ARG A 118 -20.21 15.68 -34.32
CA ARG A 118 -21.46 14.92 -34.27
C ARG A 118 -21.33 13.66 -35.12
N PRO A 119 -21.71 12.47 -34.61
CA PRO A 119 -22.29 12.21 -33.29
C PRO A 119 -21.24 12.28 -32.17
N LEU A 120 -21.67 12.71 -30.98
CA LEU A 120 -20.78 12.81 -29.82
C LEU A 120 -20.43 11.39 -29.31
N PRO A 121 -19.16 11.13 -28.94
CA PRO A 121 -18.75 9.82 -28.45
C PRO A 121 -19.39 9.48 -27.11
N CYS A 122 -19.96 8.28 -26.96
CA CYS A 122 -20.52 7.81 -25.68
C CYS A 122 -19.45 7.21 -24.76
N SER A 123 -18.33 6.80 -25.34
CA SER A 123 -17.22 6.14 -24.69
C SER A 123 -15.87 6.63 -25.19
N VAL A 124 -14.84 6.43 -24.36
CA VAL A 124 -13.45 6.76 -24.64
C VAL A 124 -12.60 5.55 -24.31
N ASP A 125 -11.84 5.06 -25.27
CA ASP A 125 -10.79 4.08 -24.99
C ASP A 125 -9.56 4.81 -24.42
N LEU A 126 -9.24 4.51 -23.15
CA LEU A 126 -8.03 4.99 -22.52
C LEU A 126 -7.02 3.85 -22.44
N GLN A 127 -5.82 4.10 -22.95
CA GLN A 127 -4.74 3.12 -22.96
C GLN A 127 -4.45 2.64 -21.53
N GLY A 128 -4.66 1.34 -21.28
CA GLY A 128 -4.45 0.69 -19.98
C GLY A 128 -5.68 0.65 -19.06
N LEU A 129 -6.79 1.29 -19.44
CA LEU A 129 -8.07 1.26 -18.72
C LEU A 129 -9.22 0.68 -19.54
N GLY A 130 -9.08 0.67 -20.87
CA GLY A 130 -10.12 0.22 -21.80
C GLY A 130 -11.19 1.29 -22.01
N GLU A 131 -12.34 0.84 -22.48
CA GLU A 131 -13.46 1.70 -22.84
C GLU A 131 -14.21 2.25 -21.61
N ILE A 132 -14.27 3.57 -21.48
CA ILE A 132 -14.91 4.29 -20.37
C ILE A 132 -16.09 5.09 -20.92
N GLN A 133 -17.28 4.90 -20.35
CA GLN A 133 -18.44 5.73 -20.67
C GLN A 133 -18.25 7.16 -20.15
N ILE A 134 -18.37 8.16 -21.02
CA ILE A 134 -18.18 9.57 -20.68
C ILE A 134 -19.46 10.41 -20.79
N GLU A 135 -20.54 9.83 -21.29
CA GLU A 135 -21.81 10.53 -21.53
C GLU A 135 -22.36 11.19 -20.24
N HIS A 136 -22.28 10.49 -19.12
CA HIS A 136 -22.74 10.98 -17.81
C HIS A 136 -21.92 12.17 -17.28
N LEU A 137 -20.67 12.32 -17.72
CA LEU A 137 -19.76 13.38 -17.26
C LEU A 137 -20.07 14.73 -17.91
N ARG A 138 -20.77 14.75 -19.06
CA ARG A 138 -21.20 15.98 -19.73
C ARG A 138 -22.18 16.82 -18.91
N LYS A 139 -22.87 16.21 -17.95
CA LYS A 139 -23.76 16.90 -17.02
C LYS A 139 -23.00 17.78 -16.01
N HIS A 140 -21.70 17.57 -15.87
CA HIS A 140 -20.83 18.35 -14.99
C HIS A 140 -20.00 19.32 -15.84
N SER A 141 -20.47 20.57 -15.94
CA SER A 141 -19.96 21.59 -16.86
C SER A 141 -18.57 22.15 -16.50
N ASP A 142 -18.04 21.83 -15.33
CA ASP A 142 -16.79 22.40 -14.84
C ASP A 142 -15.58 21.56 -15.28
N VAL A 143 -14.86 22.07 -16.28
CA VAL A 143 -13.62 21.48 -16.80
C VAL A 143 -12.58 21.24 -15.69
N SER A 144 -12.51 22.15 -14.71
CA SER A 144 -11.60 22.03 -13.58
C SER A 144 -11.93 20.84 -12.66
N ILE A 145 -13.21 20.52 -12.48
CA ILE A 145 -13.67 19.36 -11.69
C ILE A 145 -13.38 18.07 -12.45
N LEU A 146 -13.60 18.04 -13.76
CA LEU A 146 -13.27 16.90 -14.62
C LEU A 146 -11.77 16.59 -14.59
N GLN A 147 -10.92 17.61 -14.68
CA GLN A 147 -9.47 17.45 -14.58
C GLN A 147 -9.04 16.88 -13.22
N GLN A 148 -9.62 17.37 -12.13
CA GLN A 148 -9.32 16.87 -10.77
C GLN A 148 -9.80 15.42 -10.57
N ALA A 149 -11.00 15.09 -11.07
CA ALA A 149 -11.54 13.73 -11.00
C ALA A 149 -10.70 12.75 -11.83
N PHE A 150 -10.24 13.17 -13.00
CA PHE A 150 -9.33 12.39 -13.84
C PHE A 150 -7.99 12.16 -13.15
N ASP A 151 -7.34 13.20 -12.61
CA ASP A 151 -6.08 13.06 -11.86
C ASP A 151 -6.25 12.07 -10.70
N LEU A 152 -7.30 12.24 -9.89
CA LEU A 152 -7.62 11.35 -8.77
C LEU A 152 -7.79 9.88 -9.22
N LYS A 153 -8.46 9.66 -10.36
CA LYS A 153 -8.64 8.33 -10.94
C LYS A 153 -7.30 7.74 -11.37
N MET A 154 -6.46 8.49 -12.08
CA MET A 154 -5.16 8.01 -12.55
C MET A 154 -4.21 7.68 -11.42
N ARG A 155 -4.18 8.50 -10.35
CA ARG A 155 -3.43 8.18 -9.13
C ARG A 155 -3.84 6.86 -8.51
N MET A 156 -5.16 6.60 -8.45
CA MET A 156 -5.70 5.35 -7.91
C MET A 156 -5.31 4.13 -8.78
N VAL A 157 -5.30 4.30 -10.10
CA VAL A 157 -4.94 3.25 -11.06
C VAL A 157 -3.45 2.92 -10.98
N ALA A 158 -2.58 3.94 -11.01
CA ALA A 158 -1.15 3.77 -10.87
C ALA A 158 -0.78 3.07 -9.55
N TYR A 159 -1.43 3.48 -8.46
CA TYR A 159 -1.26 2.84 -7.16
C TYR A 159 -1.58 1.33 -7.20
N TRP A 160 -2.77 0.95 -7.70
CA TRP A 160 -3.17 -0.45 -7.71
C TRP A 160 -2.33 -1.30 -8.65
N LYS A 161 -1.78 -0.72 -9.72
CA LYS A 161 -0.84 -1.42 -10.59
C LYS A 161 0.40 -1.86 -9.80
N ILE A 162 1.03 -0.93 -9.09
CA ILE A 162 2.23 -1.19 -8.30
C ILE A 162 1.95 -2.09 -7.11
N PHE A 163 0.81 -1.89 -6.44
CA PHE A 163 0.39 -2.77 -5.35
C PHE A 163 0.22 -4.22 -5.85
N LYS A 164 -0.36 -4.42 -7.04
CA LYS A 164 -0.49 -5.76 -7.64
C LYS A 164 0.86 -6.36 -8.05
N GLU A 165 1.77 -5.57 -8.61
CA GLU A 165 3.12 -6.03 -8.96
C GLU A 165 3.90 -6.44 -7.70
N LEU A 166 3.77 -5.68 -6.60
CA LEU A 166 4.34 -6.03 -5.31
C LEU A 166 3.79 -7.35 -4.76
N MET A 167 2.52 -7.66 -5.06
CA MET A 167 1.80 -8.86 -4.60
C MET A 167 1.70 -9.95 -5.70
N GLY A 168 2.49 -9.84 -6.77
CA GLY A 168 2.31 -10.58 -8.02
C GLY A 168 2.57 -12.10 -7.97
N PRO A 169 2.16 -12.81 -9.05
CA PRO A 169 2.13 -14.29 -9.14
C PRO A 169 3.50 -14.98 -9.17
N ASP A 170 4.59 -14.24 -9.32
CA ASP A 170 5.95 -14.76 -9.53
C ASP A 170 6.59 -15.39 -8.27
N GLY A 171 5.78 -15.79 -7.28
CA GLY A 171 6.27 -16.40 -6.03
C GLY A 171 6.98 -15.43 -5.09
N HIS A 172 7.11 -14.15 -5.46
CA HIS A 172 7.67 -13.13 -4.57
C HIS A 172 6.79 -12.88 -3.35
N GLY A 173 5.51 -13.23 -3.36
CA GLY A 173 4.63 -13.10 -2.19
C GLY A 173 5.20 -13.78 -0.94
N ILE A 174 5.72 -15.01 -1.06
CA ILE A 174 6.35 -15.74 0.06
C ILE A 174 7.66 -15.07 0.47
N LYS A 175 8.48 -14.66 -0.52
CA LYS A 175 9.73 -13.95 -0.25
C LYS A 175 9.48 -12.60 0.41
N MET A 176 8.41 -11.87 0.08
CA MET A 176 8.01 -10.61 0.72
C MET A 176 7.40 -10.84 2.11
N MET A 177 6.69 -11.96 2.29
CA MET A 177 6.23 -12.47 3.58
C MET A 177 7.38 -12.92 4.50
N LEU A 178 8.61 -13.04 4.02
CA LEU A 178 9.79 -13.48 4.78
C LEU A 178 10.97 -12.47 4.75
N VAL A 179 11.06 -11.60 3.75
CA VAL A 179 12.17 -10.67 3.46
C VAL A 179 11.62 -9.28 3.12
N GLU A 180 12.34 -8.22 3.52
CA GLU A 180 11.94 -6.82 3.24
C GLU A 180 12.15 -6.46 1.77
N SER A 181 11.07 -6.01 1.12
CA SER A 181 11.18 -5.29 -0.14
C SER A 181 12.00 -4.01 0.09
N PRO A 182 12.97 -3.69 -0.77
CA PRO A 182 13.74 -2.45 -0.70
C PRO A 182 12.87 -1.18 -0.58
N ALA A 183 11.69 -1.18 -1.19
CA ALA A 183 10.74 -0.07 -1.08
C ALA A 183 10.19 0.11 0.35
N ILE A 184 9.96 -1.00 1.07
CA ILE A 184 9.45 -0.99 2.44
C ILE A 184 10.56 -0.61 3.42
N VAL A 185 11.80 -1.06 3.17
CA VAL A 185 12.99 -0.62 3.91
C VAL A 185 13.16 0.90 3.80
N ALA A 186 13.08 1.44 2.59
CA ALA A 186 13.20 2.87 2.35
C ALA A 186 12.11 3.67 3.09
N LYS A 187 10.86 3.18 3.08
CA LYS A 187 9.75 3.78 3.85
C LYS A 187 10.03 3.75 5.36
N ARG A 188 10.51 2.62 5.90
CA ARG A 188 10.83 2.45 7.33
C ARG A 188 11.94 3.39 7.77
N GLU A 189 13.03 3.47 7.02
CA GLU A 189 14.15 4.36 7.34
C GLU A 189 13.72 5.83 7.29
N LYS A 190 12.90 6.22 6.30
CA LYS A 190 12.33 7.58 6.26
C LYS A 190 11.48 7.88 7.50
N LEU A 191 10.60 6.97 7.91
CA LEU A 191 9.77 7.12 9.10
C LEU A 191 10.60 7.20 10.38
N LYS A 192 11.60 6.33 10.52
CA LYS A 192 12.53 6.31 11.66
C LYS A 192 13.27 7.64 11.81
N ASN A 193 13.73 8.22 10.70
CA ASN A 193 14.37 9.53 10.68
C ASN A 193 13.39 10.65 11.09
N SER A 194 12.16 10.64 10.57
CA SER A 194 11.13 11.61 10.97
C SER A 194 10.78 11.52 12.45
N ILE A 195 10.63 10.31 13.00
CA ILE A 195 10.37 10.10 14.44
C ILE A 195 11.53 10.62 15.29
N LYS A 196 12.78 10.41 14.86
CA LYS A 196 13.97 10.94 15.55
C LYS A 196 13.91 12.46 15.65
N VAL A 197 13.69 13.14 14.53
CA VAL A 197 13.59 14.62 14.49
C VAL A 197 12.44 15.12 15.37
N LEU A 198 11.28 14.44 15.35
CA LEU A 198 10.14 14.80 16.19
C LEU A 198 10.44 14.66 17.70
N LYS A 199 11.24 13.66 18.11
CA LYS A 199 11.69 13.54 19.49
C LYS A 199 12.62 14.69 19.90
N GLU A 200 13.59 15.03 19.05
CA GLU A 200 14.51 16.16 19.30
C GLU A 200 13.75 17.50 19.39
N SER A 201 12.75 17.68 18.51
CA SER A 201 11.88 18.85 18.53
C SER A 201 11.05 18.91 19.82
N LYS A 202 10.47 17.79 20.26
CA LYS A 202 9.75 17.70 21.54
C LYS A 202 10.63 18.14 22.71
N ASP A 203 11.86 17.65 22.80
CA ASP A 203 12.78 17.99 23.90
C ASP A 203 13.16 19.47 23.89
N SER A 204 13.31 20.05 22.69
CA SER A 204 13.60 21.47 22.51
C SER A 204 12.42 22.34 22.95
N VAL A 205 11.20 21.95 22.59
CA VAL A 205 9.96 22.63 23.02
C VAL A 205 9.78 22.53 24.53
N ALA A 206 10.04 21.37 25.14
CA ALA A 206 9.98 21.21 26.59
C ALA A 206 10.93 22.19 27.31
N LYS A 207 12.19 22.31 26.85
CA LYS A 207 13.16 23.27 27.41
C LYS A 207 12.72 24.73 27.28
N ILE A 208 12.07 25.09 26.17
CA ILE A 208 11.53 26.45 25.98
C ILE A 208 10.39 26.69 26.98
N MET A 209 9.50 25.72 27.14
CA MET A 209 8.38 25.81 28.07
C MET A 209 8.84 25.92 29.52
N ASP A 210 9.83 25.11 29.94
CA ASP A 210 10.42 25.20 31.28
C ASP A 210 11.03 26.59 31.56
N ARG A 211 11.65 27.20 30.56
CA ARG A 211 12.20 28.57 30.68
C ARG A 211 11.09 29.60 30.83
N ILE A 212 10.00 29.49 30.08
CA ILE A 212 8.85 30.42 30.19
C ILE A 212 8.24 30.33 31.58
N VAL A 213 8.00 29.11 32.08
CA VAL A 213 7.48 28.88 33.44
C VAL A 213 8.40 29.49 34.50
N ALA A 214 9.73 29.36 34.34
CA ALA A 214 10.70 29.97 35.25
C ALA A 214 10.65 31.51 35.22
N TYR A 215 10.46 32.13 34.05
CA TYR A 215 10.30 33.59 33.95
C TYR A 215 9.01 34.08 34.59
N ASP A 216 7.89 33.37 34.39
CA ASP A 216 6.60 33.72 35.02
C ASP A 216 6.66 33.59 36.55
N ALA A 217 7.41 32.61 37.08
CA ALA A 217 7.61 32.44 38.52
C ALA A 217 8.50 33.53 39.15
N CYS A 218 9.35 34.20 38.38
CA CYS A 218 10.17 35.32 38.86
C CYS A 218 9.45 36.69 38.80
N LEU A 219 8.26 36.76 38.19
CA LEU A 219 7.46 37.99 38.05
C LEU A 219 6.33 38.10 39.09
N VAL A 220 6.23 37.15 40.03
CA VAL A 220 5.33 37.14 41.20
C VAL A 220 6.16 37.38 42.46
#